data_AF-S8DIG0-F1
#
_entry.id   AF-S8DIG0-F1
#
_cell.length_a   1.000
_cell.length_b   1.000
_cell.length_c   1.000
_cell.angle_alpha   90.00
_cell.angle_beta   90.00
_cell.angle_gamma   90.00
#
_symmetry.space_group_name_H-M   'P 1'
#
loop_
_entity.id
_entity.type
_entity.pdbx_description
1 polymer ?
#
loop_
_entity_poly.entity_id
_entity_poly.type
_entity_poly.pdbx_seq_one_letter_code
_entity_poly.pdbx_strand_id
1 'polypeptide(L)'
;LLLLLILSSTTPCCFGANVSYDHRALVVGGRRRLLISGSIHYMRSTPQMWPDLIHKAKDGGLNTIQTFVFWNLHEPIRGQYDFEGRKDLVKFVKLIGEAGLFLHLRIGPYACGEWNY
;
A
#
# COMPACT_ATOMS: atom_id res chain seq x y z
N LEU A 1 7.73 -5.43 51.35
CA LEU A 1 7.48 -4.61 50.14
C LEU A 1 7.36 -5.56 48.95
N LEU A 2 6.14 -5.93 48.55
CA LEU A 2 5.90 -6.74 47.35
C LEU A 2 5.70 -5.78 46.16
N LEU A 3 6.60 -5.81 45.18
CA LEU A 3 6.47 -5.02 43.95
C LEU A 3 5.60 -5.78 42.95
N LEU A 4 4.41 -5.27 42.63
CA LEU A 4 3.56 -5.76 41.55
C LEU A 4 4.05 -5.19 40.21
N LEU A 5 4.62 -6.05 39.37
CA LEU A 5 4.90 -5.75 37.96
C LEU A 5 3.59 -5.81 37.17
N ILE A 6 3.06 -4.66 36.77
CA ILE A 6 1.94 -4.57 35.84
C ILE A 6 2.50 -4.80 34.43
N LEU A 7 2.32 -6.01 33.88
CA LEU A 7 2.50 -6.25 32.45
C LEU A 7 1.34 -5.58 31.70
N SER A 8 1.58 -4.39 31.16
CA SER A 8 0.65 -3.77 30.20
C SER A 8 0.71 -4.57 28.88
N SER A 9 -0.30 -5.41 28.64
CA SER A 9 -0.50 -6.03 27.34
C SER A 9 -0.86 -4.94 26.34
N THR A 10 0.08 -4.55 25.48
CA THR A 10 -0.21 -3.69 24.33
C THR A 10 -0.94 -4.54 23.29
N THR A 11 -2.28 -4.60 23.37
CA THR A 11 -3.08 -5.16 22.29
C THR A 11 -2.86 -4.29 21.05
N PRO A 12 -2.35 -4.82 19.93
CA PRO A 12 -2.22 -4.03 18.72
C PRO A 12 -3.62 -3.60 18.30
N CYS A 13 -3.95 -2.32 18.46
CA CYS A 13 -5.17 -1.78 17.93
C CYS A 13 -5.02 -1.75 16.40
N CYS A 14 -5.67 -2.67 15.69
CA CYS A 14 -5.80 -2.59 14.26
C CYS A 14 -6.65 -1.36 13.93
N PHE A 15 -6.02 -0.23 13.69
CA PHE A 15 -6.70 1.01 13.32
C PHE A 15 -7.10 0.94 11.84
N GLY A 16 -8.22 0.28 11.57
CA GLY A 16 -8.89 0.37 10.27
C GLY A 16 -9.79 1.60 10.24
N ALA A 17 -9.60 2.48 9.26
CA ALA A 17 -10.58 3.54 9.00
C ALA A 17 -11.78 2.93 8.27
N ASN A 18 -13.01 3.22 8.73
CA ASN A 18 -14.21 2.82 7.98
C ASN A 18 -14.22 3.53 6.61
N VAL A 19 -14.49 2.77 5.54
CA VAL A 19 -14.59 3.28 4.17
C VAL A 19 -16.02 3.05 3.69
N SER A 20 -16.72 4.14 3.40
CA SER A 20 -18.05 4.13 2.80
C SER A 20 -18.13 5.17 1.68
N TYR A 21 -19.32 5.42 1.15
CA TYR A 21 -19.55 6.45 0.14
C TYR A 21 -20.96 7.02 0.29
N ASP A 22 -21.16 8.22 -0.25
CA ASP A 22 -22.48 8.79 -0.48
C ASP A 22 -22.62 9.23 -1.94
N HIS A 23 -23.71 9.92 -2.25
CA HIS A 23 -24.01 10.40 -3.61
C HIS A 23 -22.96 11.37 -4.19
N ARG A 24 -21.98 11.85 -3.42
CA ARG A 24 -20.97 12.82 -3.87
C ARG A 24 -19.53 12.34 -3.72
N ALA A 25 -19.22 11.51 -2.73
CA ALA A 25 -17.82 11.19 -2.42
C ALA A 25 -17.63 9.86 -1.70
N LEU A 26 -16.39 9.37 -1.76
CA LEU A 26 -15.87 8.40 -0.80
C LEU A 26 -15.76 9.06 0.58
N VAL A 27 -16.09 8.30 1.62
CA VAL A 27 -16.00 8.72 3.02
C VAL A 27 -15.02 7.79 3.72
N VAL A 28 -13.89 8.33 4.15
CA VAL A 28 -12.82 7.57 4.81
C VAL A 28 -12.65 8.11 6.22
N GLY A 29 -12.85 7.26 7.23
CA GLY A 29 -12.80 7.67 8.64
C GLY A 29 -13.81 8.77 8.97
N GLY A 30 -15.01 8.69 8.39
CA GLY A 30 -16.08 9.68 8.60
C GLY A 30 -15.91 11.01 7.86
N ARG A 31 -14.84 11.19 7.06
CA ARG A 31 -14.59 12.43 6.33
C ARG A 31 -14.72 12.18 4.83
N ARG A 32 -15.47 13.02 4.12
CA ARG A 32 -15.53 12.99 2.64
C ARG A 32 -14.13 13.25 2.06
N ARG A 33 -13.78 12.50 1.04
CA ARG A 33 -12.48 12.56 0.35
C ARG A 33 -12.69 12.46 -1.16
N LEU A 34 -12.01 13.35 -1.89
CA LEU A 34 -11.75 13.16 -3.31
C LEU A 34 -10.38 12.48 -3.43
N LEU A 35 -10.33 11.30 -4.04
CA LEU A 35 -9.06 10.61 -4.28
C LEU A 35 -8.45 11.12 -5.58
N ILE A 36 -7.25 11.69 -5.46
CA ILE A 36 -6.44 12.14 -6.59
C ILE A 36 -5.27 11.17 -6.67
N SER A 37 -5.34 10.26 -7.64
CA SER A 37 -4.47 9.10 -7.73
C SER A 37 -3.47 9.20 -8.88
N GLY A 38 -2.23 8.80 -8.62
CA GLY A 38 -1.21 8.56 -9.65
C GLY A 38 -0.71 7.11 -9.58
N SER A 39 -0.26 6.56 -10.72
CA SER A 39 0.22 5.17 -10.77
C SER A 39 1.74 5.08 -10.58
N ILE A 40 2.18 4.25 -9.64
CA ILE A 40 3.58 3.89 -9.45
C ILE A 40 3.64 2.36 -9.34
N HIS A 41 4.24 1.70 -10.32
CA HIS A 41 4.40 0.24 -10.32
C HIS A 41 5.75 -0.12 -9.70
N TYR A 42 5.76 -0.59 -8.44
CA TYR A 42 7.00 -0.80 -7.68
C TYR A 42 8.00 -1.74 -8.37
N MET A 43 7.53 -2.69 -9.18
CA MET A 43 8.40 -3.60 -9.94
C MET A 43 9.18 -2.90 -11.04
N ARG A 44 8.70 -1.74 -11.53
CA ARG A 44 9.36 -0.95 -12.60
C ARG A 44 10.44 -0.01 -12.07
N SER A 45 10.67 0.05 -10.76
CA SER A 45 11.72 0.84 -10.11
C SER A 45 12.45 0.02 -9.05
N THR A 46 13.55 0.55 -8.50
CA THR A 46 14.28 -0.14 -7.42
C THR A 46 13.74 0.25 -6.05
N PRO A 47 13.88 -0.61 -5.01
CA PRO A 47 13.48 -0.28 -3.65
C PRO A 47 14.03 1.03 -3.10
N GLN A 48 15.22 1.44 -3.56
CA GLN A 48 15.87 2.69 -3.17
C GLN A 48 15.20 3.92 -3.80
N MET A 49 14.55 3.77 -4.96
CA MET A 49 13.82 4.85 -5.63
C MET A 49 12.41 5.08 -5.05
N TRP A 50 11.80 4.07 -4.41
CA TRP A 50 10.41 4.15 -3.98
C TRP A 50 10.11 5.34 -3.06
N PRO A 51 10.90 5.64 -2.01
CA PRO A 51 10.61 6.77 -1.14
C PRO A 51 10.56 8.10 -1.91
N ASP A 52 11.55 8.35 -2.78
CA ASP A 52 11.62 9.57 -3.59
C ASP A 52 10.43 9.69 -4.55
N LEU A 53 10.06 8.60 -5.24
CA LEU A 53 8.88 8.58 -6.12
C LEU A 53 7.58 8.86 -5.36
N ILE A 54 7.42 8.28 -4.17
CA ILE A 54 6.25 8.46 -3.30
C ILE A 54 6.18 9.91 -2.80
N HIS A 55 7.31 10.49 -2.39
CA HIS A 55 7.37 11.89 -1.96
C HIS A 55 7.05 12.85 -3.09
N LYS A 56 7.63 12.67 -4.28
CA LYS A 56 7.32 13.50 -5.45
C LYS A 56 5.84 13.42 -5.85
N ALA A 57 5.23 12.25 -5.77
CA ALA A 57 3.79 12.08 -5.99
C ALA A 57 2.96 12.89 -4.98
N LYS A 58 3.31 12.81 -3.70
CA LYS A 58 2.66 13.59 -2.63
C LYS A 58 2.83 15.09 -2.83
N ASP A 59 4.04 15.55 -3.12
CA ASP A 59 4.36 16.97 -3.34
C ASP A 59 3.68 17.51 -4.60
N GLY A 60 3.45 16.64 -5.59
CA GLY A 60 2.62 16.91 -6.77
C GLY A 60 1.11 16.98 -6.48
N GLY A 61 0.68 16.82 -5.23
CA GLY A 61 -0.72 16.94 -4.80
C GLY A 61 -1.52 15.64 -4.84
N LEU A 62 -0.88 14.49 -5.10
CA LEU A 62 -1.56 13.21 -5.02
C LEU A 62 -1.80 12.82 -3.56
N ASN A 63 -2.98 12.26 -3.29
CA ASN A 63 -3.31 11.69 -1.97
C ASN A 63 -3.45 10.17 -2.01
N THR A 64 -3.36 9.58 -3.19
CA THR A 64 -3.50 8.14 -3.42
C THR A 64 -2.45 7.68 -4.43
N ILE A 65 -1.81 6.55 -4.15
CA ILE A 65 -0.98 5.85 -5.12
C ILE A 65 -1.72 4.62 -5.61
N GLN A 66 -1.65 4.35 -6.91
CA GLN A 66 -2.13 3.12 -7.51
C GLN A 66 -0.95 2.24 -7.92
N THR A 67 -1.04 0.93 -7.67
CA THR A 67 -0.10 -0.04 -8.24
C THR A 67 -0.81 -1.32 -8.68
N PHE A 68 -0.32 -1.93 -9.76
CA PHE A 68 -0.61 -3.31 -10.08
C PHE A 68 0.22 -4.26 -9.21
N VAL A 69 -0.26 -5.49 -9.06
CA VAL A 69 0.49 -6.64 -8.55
C VAL A 69 0.48 -7.70 -9.65
N PHE A 70 1.61 -7.91 -10.31
CA PHE A 70 1.74 -8.89 -11.38
C PHE A 70 1.91 -10.29 -10.77
N TRP A 71 0.96 -11.19 -11.01
CA TRP A 71 0.97 -12.53 -10.42
C TRP A 71 2.25 -13.27 -10.79
N ASN A 72 2.57 -13.38 -12.09
CA ASN A 72 3.71 -14.16 -12.58
C ASN A 72 5.07 -13.76 -11.97
N LEU A 73 5.21 -12.49 -11.56
CA LEU A 73 6.39 -12.02 -10.84
C LEU A 73 6.48 -12.58 -9.42
N HIS A 74 5.34 -12.71 -8.75
CA HIS A 74 5.23 -13.18 -7.36
C HIS A 74 5.08 -14.69 -7.24
N GLU A 75 4.61 -15.40 -8.26
CA GLU A 75 4.52 -16.87 -8.29
C GLU A 75 5.06 -17.40 -9.63
N PRO A 76 6.38 -17.34 -9.87
CA PRO A 76 6.99 -17.81 -11.11
C PRO A 76 6.89 -19.35 -11.25
N ILE A 77 6.85 -20.06 -10.12
CA ILE A 77 6.60 -21.49 -10.04
C ILE A 77 5.35 -21.67 -9.19
N ARG A 78 4.39 -22.47 -9.67
CA ARG A 78 3.12 -22.71 -8.96
C ARG A 78 3.36 -23.14 -7.51
N GLY A 79 2.75 -22.43 -6.58
CA GLY A 79 2.85 -22.62 -5.13
C GLY A 79 4.12 -22.03 -4.50
N GLN A 80 5.03 -21.43 -5.27
CA GLN A 80 6.27 -20.82 -4.77
C GLN A 80 6.19 -19.30 -4.92
N TYR A 81 5.93 -18.63 -3.79
CA TYR A 81 5.77 -17.18 -3.75
C TYR A 81 7.08 -16.47 -3.43
N ASP A 82 7.34 -15.36 -4.12
CA ASP A 82 8.51 -14.50 -3.89
C ASP A 82 8.11 -13.03 -3.75
N PHE A 83 8.37 -12.49 -2.56
CA PHE A 83 8.16 -11.09 -2.19
C PHE A 83 9.47 -10.42 -1.74
N GLU A 84 10.62 -10.92 -2.17
CA GLU A 84 11.92 -10.38 -1.78
C GLU A 84 12.42 -9.27 -2.71
N GLY A 85 13.32 -8.43 -2.18
CA GLY A 85 14.02 -7.40 -2.95
C GLY A 85 13.05 -6.44 -3.67
N ARG A 86 13.10 -6.41 -5.00
CA ARG A 86 12.22 -5.54 -5.82
C ARG A 86 10.76 -5.99 -5.87
N LYS A 87 10.46 -7.19 -5.38
CA LYS A 87 9.12 -7.79 -5.30
C LYS A 87 8.48 -7.58 -3.93
N ASP A 88 9.12 -6.80 -3.06
CA ASP A 88 8.61 -6.53 -1.72
C ASP A 88 7.44 -5.55 -1.75
N LEU A 89 6.26 -6.09 -2.07
CA LEU A 89 4.98 -5.39 -2.04
C LEU A 89 4.71 -4.82 -0.64
N VAL A 90 5.03 -5.58 0.40
CA VAL A 90 4.73 -5.20 1.79
C VAL A 90 5.50 -3.94 2.17
N LYS A 91 6.81 -3.90 1.88
CA LYS A 91 7.64 -2.70 2.09
C LYS A 91 7.11 -1.51 1.29
N PHE A 92 6.74 -1.70 0.03
CA PHE A 92 6.19 -0.63 -0.79
C PHE A 92 4.88 -0.06 -0.19
N VAL A 93 3.96 -0.93 0.25
CA VAL A 93 2.71 -0.52 0.91
C VAL A 93 2.99 0.23 2.22
N LYS A 94 3.94 -0.24 3.02
CA LYS A 94 4.33 0.44 4.27
C LYS A 94 4.88 1.84 4.02
N LEU A 95 5.75 2.02 3.03
CA LEU A 95 6.29 3.35 2.66
C LEU A 95 5.18 4.32 2.24
N ILE A 96 4.16 3.84 1.52
CA ILE A 96 3.00 4.68 1.14
C ILE A 96 2.21 5.10 2.39
N GLY A 97 1.97 4.17 3.32
CA GLY A 97 1.31 4.44 4.58
C GLY A 97 2.10 5.41 5.48
N GLU A 98 3.42 5.25 5.56
CA GLU A 98 4.34 6.15 6.28
C GLU A 98 4.33 7.56 5.67
N ALA A 99 4.21 7.67 4.35
CA ALA A 99 4.02 8.94 3.66
C ALA A 99 2.61 9.55 3.89
N GLY A 100 1.69 8.84 4.54
CA GLY A 100 0.33 9.29 4.82
C GLY A 100 -0.58 9.33 3.58
N LEU A 101 -0.27 8.53 2.56
CA LEU A 101 -1.05 8.41 1.34
C LEU A 101 -1.96 7.17 1.40
N PHE A 102 -3.07 7.20 0.66
CA PHE A 102 -3.86 6.01 0.41
C PHE A 102 -3.21 5.13 -0.68
N LEU A 103 -3.57 3.84 -0.70
CA LEU A 103 -3.15 2.92 -1.74
C LEU A 103 -4.37 2.29 -2.42
N HIS A 104 -4.44 2.39 -3.74
CA HIS A 104 -5.32 1.62 -4.60
C HIS A 104 -4.55 0.43 -5.18
N LEU A 105 -4.72 -0.73 -4.55
CA LEU A 105 -4.03 -1.95 -4.95
C LEU A 105 -4.84 -2.71 -6.01
N ARG A 106 -4.27 -2.87 -7.20
CA ARG A 106 -4.89 -3.61 -8.31
C ARG A 106 -4.20 -4.96 -8.44
N ILE A 107 -4.77 -5.94 -7.75
CA ILE A 107 -4.26 -7.30 -7.76
C ILE A 107 -4.83 -8.00 -9.00
N GLY A 108 -3.98 -8.80 -9.68
CA GLY A 108 -4.34 -9.60 -10.85
C GLY A 108 -5.47 -10.63 -10.63
N PRO A 109 -5.59 -11.67 -11.47
CA PRO A 109 -4.47 -12.36 -12.14
C PRO A 109 -3.91 -11.65 -13.36
N TYR A 110 -4.74 -10.92 -14.10
CA TYR A 110 -4.35 -10.21 -15.31
C TYR A 110 -4.41 -8.70 -15.08
N ALA A 111 -3.29 -8.02 -15.34
CA ALA A 111 -3.16 -6.58 -15.17
C ALA A 111 -3.04 -5.82 -16.50
N CYS A 112 -2.88 -6.53 -17.63
CA CYS A 112 -2.34 -5.97 -18.87
C CYS A 112 -1.03 -5.24 -18.58
N GLY A 113 -1.10 -3.92 -18.37
CA GLY A 113 -0.02 -3.10 -17.81
C GLY A 113 1.29 -3.25 -18.57
N GLU A 114 1.19 -3.46 -19.89
CA GLU A 114 2.32 -3.66 -20.81
C GLU A 114 3.39 -4.58 -20.20
N TRP A 115 2.93 -5.69 -19.59
CA TRP A 115 3.75 -6.66 -18.88
C TRP A 115 3.64 -8.02 -19.56
N ASN A 116 4.74 -8.76 -19.59
CA ASN A 116 4.80 -10.08 -20.20
C ASN A 116 4.03 -11.10 -19.34
N TYR A 117 3.38 -12.06 -19.99
CA TYR A 117 2.67 -13.16 -19.34
C TYR A 117 3.63 -14.29 -18.95
#